data_AF-A0A935NLP3-F1
#
_entry.id   AF-A0A935NLP3-F1
#
_cell.length_a   1.000
_cell.length_b   1.000
_cell.length_c   1.000
_cell.angle_alpha   90.00
_cell.angle_beta   90.00
_cell.angle_gamma   90.00
#
_symmetry.space_group_name_H-M   'P 1'
#
loop_
_entity.id
_entity.type
_entity.pdbx_description
1 polymer ?
#
loop_
_entity_poly.entity_id
_entity_poly.type
_entity_poly.pdbx_seq_one_letter_code
_entity_poly.pdbx_strand_id
1 'polypeptide(L)'
;MITSLHQRRPPASRTRPARLEICPPQRNLSSQAWLLRVRSWLSAGWNGTPLQEDVGVDRSLVLAAARQDFFQSVVDLSLPAAAKLLDRIEFARTMRDLWHLRAEVFALVSLERSQQEADRRLALLNRHFPTRAPRSGFGGLAAKDMWP
;
A
#
# COMPACT_ATOMS: atom_id res chain seq x y z
N MET A 1 -26.97 56.49 -34.98
CA MET A 1 -27.83 56.85 -33.85
C MET A 1 -28.16 55.56 -33.08
N ILE A 2 -27.45 55.23 -31.99
CA ILE A 2 -27.95 55.17 -30.59
C ILE A 2 -29.38 54.57 -30.54
N THR A 3 -29.72 53.44 -29.92
CA THR A 3 -29.51 53.08 -28.50
C THR A 3 -29.86 51.61 -28.25
N SER A 4 -29.21 51.05 -27.23
CA SER A 4 -29.39 49.75 -26.59
C SER A 4 -30.79 49.53 -25.98
N LEU A 5 -31.35 48.32 -26.07
CA LEU A 5 -32.28 47.80 -25.07
C LEU A 5 -31.94 46.34 -24.71
N HIS A 6 -31.37 46.25 -23.52
CA HIS A 6 -31.24 45.09 -22.64
C HIS A 6 -32.59 44.38 -22.45
N GLN A 7 -32.68 43.05 -22.59
CA GLN A 7 -33.68 42.31 -21.82
C GLN A 7 -33.31 40.85 -21.49
N ARG A 8 -32.75 40.74 -20.27
CA ARG A 8 -33.07 39.81 -19.18
C ARG A 8 -33.13 38.30 -19.46
N ARG A 9 -32.06 37.65 -19.00
CA ARG A 9 -31.99 36.26 -18.54
C ARG A 9 -32.75 36.11 -17.20
N PRO A 10 -33.67 35.14 -17.04
CA PRO A 10 -33.98 34.59 -15.73
C PRO A 10 -33.01 33.43 -15.40
N PRO A 11 -32.53 33.33 -14.15
CA PRO A 11 -31.55 32.35 -13.75
C PRO A 11 -32.17 30.95 -13.67
N ALA A 12 -31.53 29.98 -14.32
CA ALA A 12 -31.79 28.58 -14.07
C ALA A 12 -31.64 28.29 -12.56
N SER A 13 -32.68 27.68 -12.03
CA SER A 13 -32.89 27.26 -10.66
C SER A 13 -31.60 26.73 -10.04
N ARG A 14 -31.09 27.43 -9.03
CA ARG A 14 -29.95 27.00 -8.23
C ARG A 14 -30.38 25.79 -7.40
N THR A 15 -30.16 24.58 -7.92
CA THR A 15 -30.26 23.35 -7.15
C THR A 15 -29.28 23.50 -5.98
N ARG A 16 -29.82 23.67 -4.77
CA ARG A 16 -29.00 23.68 -3.55
C ARG A 16 -28.28 22.33 -3.50
N PRO A 17 -26.93 22.29 -3.45
CA PRO A 17 -26.27 21.04 -3.13
C PRO A 17 -26.73 20.66 -1.72
N ALA A 18 -27.33 19.49 -1.58
CA ALA A 18 -27.53 18.89 -0.27
C ALA A 18 -26.15 18.86 0.39
N ARG A 19 -26.01 19.61 1.49
CA ARG A 19 -24.77 19.66 2.26
C ARG A 19 -24.55 18.26 2.82
N LEU A 20 -23.74 17.47 2.13
CA LEU A 20 -23.18 16.23 2.65
C LEU A 20 -22.23 16.63 3.78
N GLU A 21 -22.76 16.67 4.99
CA GLU A 21 -21.92 16.73 6.19
C GLU A 21 -21.22 15.38 6.32
N ILE A 22 -20.04 15.29 5.71
CA ILE A 22 -19.13 14.17 5.87
C ILE A 22 -18.51 14.36 7.26
N CYS A 23 -19.14 13.74 8.26
CA CYS A 23 -18.56 13.64 9.59
C CYS A 23 -17.21 12.89 9.48
N PRO A 24 -16.12 13.39 10.10
CA PRO A 24 -14.88 12.63 10.16
C PRO A 24 -15.13 11.33 10.93
N PRO A 25 -14.69 10.15 10.44
CA PRO A 25 -14.79 8.93 11.20
C PRO A 25 -14.05 9.13 12.52
N GLN A 26 -14.78 8.96 13.63
CA GLN A 26 -14.27 9.15 14.98
C GLN A 26 -13.02 8.30 15.17
N ARG A 27 -11.88 8.97 15.43
CA ARG A 27 -10.64 8.32 15.86
C ARG A 27 -10.80 7.86 17.30
N ASN A 28 -11.46 6.73 17.49
CA ASN A 28 -11.32 5.94 18.70
C ASN A 28 -10.91 4.54 18.30
N LEU A 29 -9.61 4.38 18.05
CA LEU A 29 -8.99 3.06 17.95
C LEU A 29 -8.44 2.77 19.35
N SER A 30 -9.23 2.05 20.15
CA SER A 30 -8.67 1.40 21.32
C SER A 30 -7.60 0.42 20.83
N SER A 31 -6.47 0.37 21.52
CA SER A 31 -5.38 -0.56 21.27
C SER A 31 -5.79 -2.05 21.41
N GLN A 32 -7.06 -2.33 21.71
CA GLN A 32 -7.62 -3.69 21.77
C GLN A 32 -8.53 -4.00 20.58
N ALA A 33 -9.24 -3.02 20.01
CA ALA A 33 -10.11 -3.23 18.85
C ALA A 33 -9.32 -3.51 17.56
N TRP A 34 -8.13 -2.91 17.40
CA TRP A 34 -7.24 -3.21 16.27
C TRP A 34 -6.66 -4.63 16.36
N LEU A 35 -6.22 -5.07 17.54
CA LEU A 35 -5.72 -6.45 17.75
C LEU A 35 -6.79 -7.49 17.41
N LEU A 36 -8.04 -7.22 17.75
CA LEU A 36 -9.16 -8.11 17.41
C LEU A 36 -9.47 -8.11 15.91
N ARG A 37 -9.35 -6.97 15.22
CA ARG A 37 -9.53 -6.87 13.76
C ARG A 37 -8.40 -7.55 13.00
N VAL A 38 -7.16 -7.38 13.46
CA VAL A 38 -5.98 -8.10 12.97
C VAL A 38 -6.11 -9.59 13.24
N ARG A 39 -6.55 -10.01 14.44
CA ARG A 39 -6.77 -11.42 14.76
C ARG A 39 -7.88 -12.03 13.91
N SER A 40 -9.00 -11.30 13.71
CA SER A 40 -10.06 -11.77 12.83
C SER A 40 -9.57 -11.88 11.39
N TRP A 41 -8.72 -10.95 10.94
CA TRP A 41 -8.09 -10.95 9.63
C TRP A 41 -7.09 -12.10 9.45
N LEU A 42 -6.31 -12.43 10.48
CA LEU A 42 -5.42 -13.60 10.51
C LEU A 42 -6.22 -14.90 10.45
N SER A 43 -7.40 -14.94 11.07
CA SER A 43 -8.25 -16.13 11.10
C SER A 43 -9.19 -16.29 9.90
N ALA A 44 -9.57 -15.19 9.23
CA ALA A 44 -10.61 -15.22 8.20
C ALA A 44 -10.10 -15.56 6.79
N GLY A 45 -8.78 -15.63 6.57
CA GLY A 45 -8.21 -16.08 5.30
C GLY A 45 -8.67 -15.24 4.11
N TRP A 46 -8.15 -14.02 4.00
CA TRP A 46 -8.14 -13.10 2.84
C TRP A 46 -9.07 -13.37 1.64
N ASN A 47 -10.37 -13.58 1.87
CA ASN A 47 -11.36 -13.71 0.81
C ASN A 47 -11.88 -12.31 0.46
N GLY A 48 -11.00 -11.53 -0.17
CA GLY A 48 -11.40 -10.36 -0.95
C GLY A 48 -12.23 -10.83 -2.14
N THR A 49 -13.45 -10.33 -2.24
CA THR A 49 -14.39 -10.55 -3.36
C THR A 49 -13.68 -10.57 -4.72
N PRO A 50 -13.74 -11.65 -5.51
CA PRO A 50 -13.06 -11.72 -6.78
C PRO A 50 -13.91 -11.05 -7.86
N LEU A 51 -13.40 -9.97 -8.44
CA LEU A 51 -13.71 -9.63 -9.82
C LEU A 51 -12.40 -9.68 -10.60
N GLN A 52 -12.31 -10.70 -11.46
CA GLN A 52 -11.49 -10.77 -12.69
C GLN A 52 -10.00 -11.24 -12.60
N GLU A 53 -9.80 -12.39 -13.25
CA GLU A 53 -8.61 -12.96 -13.93
C GLU A 53 -7.39 -13.47 -13.12
N ASP A 54 -7.02 -14.74 -13.40
CA ASP A 54 -6.06 -15.61 -12.71
C ASP A 54 -4.67 -14.98 -12.42
N VAL A 55 -4.18 -14.07 -13.26
CA VAL A 55 -2.88 -13.40 -13.04
C VAL A 55 -2.94 -12.39 -11.87
N GLY A 56 -4.13 -11.88 -11.57
CA GLY A 56 -4.38 -11.00 -10.42
C GLY A 56 -4.34 -11.74 -9.08
N VAL A 57 -4.74 -13.01 -9.08
CA VAL A 57 -4.79 -13.86 -7.88
C VAL A 57 -3.38 -14.07 -7.33
N ASP A 58 -2.44 -14.48 -8.19
CA ASP A 58 -1.04 -14.69 -7.78
C ASP A 58 -0.38 -13.43 -7.23
N ARG A 59 -0.58 -12.27 -7.88
CA ARG A 59 -0.05 -10.99 -7.40
C ARG A 59 -0.69 -10.55 -6.10
N SER A 60 -1.99 -10.78 -5.94
CA SER A 60 -2.70 -10.45 -4.70
C SER A 60 -2.23 -11.32 -3.53
N LEU A 61 -1.93 -12.60 -3.80
CA LEU A 61 -1.42 -13.56 -2.83
C LEU A 61 0.02 -13.23 -2.42
N VAL A 62 0.89 -12.89 -3.38
CA VAL A 62 2.25 -12.40 -3.09
C VAL A 62 2.21 -11.11 -2.27
N LEU A 63 1.28 -10.19 -2.58
CA LEU A 63 1.09 -8.97 -1.80
C LEU A 63 0.56 -9.24 -0.38
N ALA A 64 -0.34 -10.21 -0.23
CA ALA A 64 -0.85 -10.64 1.07
C ALA A 64 0.24 -11.28 1.93
N ALA A 65 1.05 -12.18 1.36
CA ALA A 65 2.21 -12.77 2.01
C ALA A 65 3.25 -11.72 2.42
N ALA A 66 3.56 -10.76 1.54
CA ALA A 66 4.44 -9.66 1.88
C ALA A 66 3.87 -8.82 3.04
N ARG A 67 2.59 -8.43 3.01
CA ARG A 67 1.95 -7.70 4.11
C ARG A 67 2.04 -8.43 5.43
N GLN A 68 1.81 -9.73 5.42
CA GLN A 68 1.91 -10.56 6.62
C GLN A 68 3.32 -10.49 7.22
N ASP A 69 4.36 -10.63 6.42
CA ASP A 69 5.74 -10.58 6.90
C ASP A 69 6.12 -9.19 7.43
N PHE A 70 5.64 -8.12 6.79
CA PHE A 70 5.79 -6.75 7.29
C PHE A 70 5.11 -6.57 8.64
N PHE A 71 3.90 -7.10 8.78
CA PHE A 71 3.14 -7.05 10.03
C PHE A 71 3.85 -7.78 11.17
N GLN A 72 4.34 -9.01 10.92
CA GLN A 72 5.11 -9.79 11.89
C GLN A 72 6.40 -9.10 12.34
N SER A 73 6.99 -8.27 11.47
CA SER A 73 8.22 -7.52 11.79
C SER A 73 8.00 -6.30 12.68
N VAL A 74 6.75 -5.89 12.91
CA VAL A 74 6.38 -4.64 13.61
C VAL A 74 5.45 -4.88 14.81
N VAL A 75 4.69 -5.99 14.82
CA VAL A 75 3.68 -6.27 15.86
C VAL A 75 4.25 -6.38 17.28
N ASP A 76 5.52 -6.75 17.41
CA ASP A 76 6.21 -6.88 18.69
C ASP A 76 6.78 -5.54 19.22
N LEU A 77 6.61 -4.45 18.46
CA LEU A 77 7.07 -3.14 18.82
C LEU A 77 6.04 -2.40 19.69
N SER A 78 6.50 -1.72 20.74
CA SER A 78 5.65 -1.00 21.71
C SER A 78 5.54 0.51 21.43
N LEU A 79 6.37 1.05 20.54
CA LEU A 79 6.33 2.46 20.16
C LEU A 79 4.93 2.87 19.65
N PRO A 80 4.40 4.04 20.05
CA PRO A 80 3.16 4.58 19.47
C PRO A 80 3.22 4.76 17.95
N ALA A 81 4.42 5.00 17.40
CA ALA A 81 4.65 5.08 15.96
C ALA A 81 4.49 3.73 15.24
N ALA A 82 4.69 2.60 15.94
CA ALA A 82 4.49 1.26 15.39
C ALA A 82 3.02 1.02 15.04
N ALA A 83 2.07 1.45 15.90
CA ALA A 83 0.65 1.35 15.60
C ALA A 83 0.27 2.07 14.28
N LYS A 84 0.81 3.29 14.05
CA LYS A 84 0.59 4.03 12.80
C LYS A 84 1.25 3.36 11.59
N LEU A 85 2.36 2.64 11.79
CA LEU A 85 2.99 1.87 10.73
C LEU A 85 2.16 0.63 10.39
N LEU A 86 1.61 -0.06 11.40
CA LEU A 86 0.72 -1.20 11.20
C LEU A 86 -0.54 -0.81 10.42
N ASP A 87 -1.16 0.34 10.72
CA ASP A 87 -2.29 0.87 9.93
C ASP A 87 -1.89 1.05 8.45
N ARG A 88 -0.71 1.62 8.18
CA ARG A 88 -0.25 1.85 6.80
C ARG A 88 0.08 0.56 6.06
N ILE A 89 0.59 -0.46 6.77
CA ILE A 89 0.81 -1.80 6.22
C ILE A 89 -0.54 -2.44 5.85
N GLU A 90 -1.57 -2.29 6.69
CA GLU A 90 -2.92 -2.78 6.42
C GLU A 90 -3.52 -2.16 5.15
N PHE A 91 -3.43 -0.84 5.01
CA PHE A 91 -3.97 -0.10 3.88
C PHE A 91 -3.08 -0.13 2.62
N ALA A 92 -1.90 -0.77 2.67
CA ALA A 92 -1.03 -0.90 1.50
C ALA A 92 -1.72 -1.75 0.42
N ARG A 93 -1.98 -1.14 -0.75
CA ARG A 93 -2.69 -1.78 -1.87
C ARG A 93 -1.75 -2.33 -2.93
N THR A 94 -0.47 -1.93 -2.90
CA THR A 94 0.51 -2.34 -3.90
C THR A 94 1.84 -2.74 -3.27
N MET A 95 2.61 -3.55 -3.98
CA MET A 95 3.97 -3.94 -3.57
C MET A 95 4.88 -2.72 -3.45
N ARG A 96 4.65 -1.69 -4.28
CA ARG A 96 5.38 -0.43 -4.21
C ARG A 96 5.14 0.33 -2.91
N ASP A 97 3.90 0.33 -2.41
CA ASP A 97 3.59 0.95 -1.12
C ASP A 97 4.37 0.27 0.01
N LEU A 98 4.38 -1.08 0.04
CA LEU A 98 5.17 -1.85 1.01
C LEU A 98 6.68 -1.58 0.89
N TRP A 99 7.19 -1.43 -0.33
CA TRP A 99 8.59 -1.08 -0.54
C TRP A 99 8.96 0.22 0.17
N HIS A 100 8.10 1.24 0.11
CA HIS A 100 8.35 2.53 0.77
C HIS A 100 8.32 2.42 2.30
N LEU A 101 7.52 1.50 2.86
CA LEU A 101 7.45 1.28 4.31
C LEU A 101 8.70 0.61 4.89
N ARG A 102 9.58 0.02 4.06
CA ARG A 102 10.81 -0.64 4.51
C ARG A 102 11.72 0.26 5.35
N ALA A 103 11.89 1.52 4.93
CA ALA A 103 12.73 2.48 5.65
C ALA A 103 12.16 2.80 7.04
N GLU A 104 10.83 2.86 7.15
CA GLU A 104 10.17 3.11 8.44
C GLU A 104 10.20 1.88 9.36
N VAL A 105 10.03 0.67 8.83
CA VAL A 105 10.24 -0.57 9.59
C VAL A 105 11.66 -0.57 10.16
N PHE A 106 12.66 -0.29 9.34
CA PHE A 106 14.05 -0.23 9.77
C PHE A 106 14.27 0.81 10.88
N ALA A 107 13.73 2.02 10.71
CA ALA A 107 13.87 3.08 11.69
C ALA A 107 13.25 2.70 13.04
N LEU A 108 12.01 2.19 13.04
CA LEU A 108 11.33 1.83 14.29
C LEU A 108 11.96 0.64 15.00
N VAL A 109 12.37 -0.41 14.26
CA VAL A 109 13.07 -1.56 14.85
C VAL A 109 14.44 -1.15 15.39
N SER A 110 15.17 -0.28 14.69
CA SER A 110 16.47 0.23 15.13
C SER A 110 16.36 1.02 16.44
N LEU A 111 15.29 1.81 16.58
CA LEU A 111 15.04 2.62 17.77
C LEU A 111 14.67 1.77 18.99
N GLU A 112 13.93 0.68 18.81
CA GLU A 112 13.37 -0.07 19.94
C GLU A 112 14.13 -1.35 20.31
N ARG A 113 14.81 -1.97 19.33
CA ARG A 113 15.56 -3.23 19.52
C ARG A 113 17.05 -2.99 19.35
N SER A 114 17.48 -2.87 18.10
CA SER A 114 18.85 -2.57 17.71
C SER A 114 18.93 -2.45 16.20
N GLN A 115 19.99 -1.81 15.70
CA GLN A 115 20.29 -1.74 14.28
C GLN A 115 20.49 -3.14 13.66
N GLN A 116 21.16 -4.05 14.38
CA GLN A 116 21.41 -5.41 13.88
C GLN A 116 20.11 -6.21 13.67
N GLU A 117 19.14 -6.07 14.58
CA GLU A 117 17.83 -6.70 14.43
C GLU A 117 17.02 -6.06 13.30
N ALA A 118 17.13 -4.75 13.12
CA ALA A 118 16.51 -4.06 12.01
C ALA A 118 17.02 -4.55 10.65
N ASP A 119 18.34 -4.72 10.50
CA ASP A 119 18.95 -5.29 9.30
C ASP A 119 18.47 -6.73 9.05
N ARG A 120 18.41 -7.55 10.10
CA ARG A 120 17.92 -8.94 10.01
C ARG A 120 16.49 -9.01 9.49
N ARG A 121 15.57 -8.22 10.06
CA ARG A 121 14.17 -8.16 9.63
C ARG A 121 14.06 -7.60 8.21
N LEU A 122 14.81 -6.55 7.90
CA LEU A 122 14.81 -5.93 6.58
C LEU A 122 15.30 -6.88 5.48
N ALA A 123 16.27 -7.75 5.79
CA ALA A 123 16.75 -8.80 4.91
C ALA A 123 15.67 -9.86 4.63
N LEU A 124 14.88 -10.25 5.64
CA LEU A 124 13.72 -11.13 5.44
C LEU A 124 12.68 -10.46 4.54
N LEU A 125 12.40 -9.17 4.74
CA LEU A 125 11.44 -8.45 3.89
C LEU A 125 11.95 -8.25 2.45
N ASN A 126 13.26 -8.22 2.24
CA ASN A 126 13.87 -8.07 0.91
C ASN A 126 13.54 -9.23 -0.04
N ARG A 127 13.24 -10.43 0.48
CA ARG A 127 12.89 -11.59 -0.35
C ARG A 127 11.66 -11.36 -1.25
N HIS A 128 10.77 -10.46 -0.85
CA HIS A 128 9.56 -10.09 -1.59
C HIS A 128 9.83 -9.13 -2.76
N PHE A 129 11.02 -8.52 -2.79
CA PHE A 129 11.40 -7.52 -3.78
C PHE A 129 12.60 -8.04 -4.57
N PRO A 130 12.37 -8.93 -5.54
CA PRO A 130 13.44 -9.41 -6.39
C PRO A 130 14.06 -8.23 -7.12
N THR A 131 15.34 -7.98 -6.86
CA THR A 131 16.11 -7.00 -7.61
C THR A 131 16.16 -7.50 -9.05
N ARG A 132 15.43 -6.85 -9.95
CA ARG A 132 15.61 -7.09 -11.38
C ARG A 132 17.00 -6.55 -11.72
N ALA A 133 18.01 -7.41 -11.71
CA ALA A 133 19.16 -7.15 -12.57
C ALA A 133 18.58 -6.98 -13.98
N PRO A 134 18.92 -5.90 -14.72
CA PRO A 134 18.59 -5.85 -16.12
C PRO A 134 19.15 -7.13 -16.71
N ARG A 135 18.28 -7.98 -17.26
CA ARG A 135 18.75 -9.12 -18.07
C ARG A 135 19.64 -8.47 -19.11
N SER A 136 20.95 -8.63 -18.96
CA SER A 136 21.92 -8.11 -19.90
C SER A 136 21.46 -8.58 -21.28
N GLY A 137 20.97 -7.66 -22.10
CA GLY A 137 20.51 -7.92 -23.46
C GLY A 137 21.67 -8.27 -24.41
N PHE A 138 22.85 -8.57 -23.88
CA PHE A 138 24.06 -8.97 -24.60
C PHE A 138 24.17 -10.50 -24.72
N GLY A 139 23.08 -11.19 -25.04
CA GLY A 139 23.08 -12.64 -25.26
C GLY A 139 22.97 -13.08 -26.72
N GLY A 140 22.86 -12.15 -27.68
CA GLY A 140 22.35 -12.48 -29.02
C GLY A 140 23.16 -12.00 -30.23
N LEU A 141 24.44 -11.66 -30.09
CA LEU A 141 25.27 -11.25 -31.24
C LEU A 141 26.56 -12.06 -31.43
N ALA A 142 26.76 -13.16 -30.70
CA ALA A 142 27.93 -14.01 -30.92
C ALA A 142 27.66 -15.07 -32.00
N ALA A 143 28.24 -14.82 -33.17
CA ALA A 143 28.63 -15.78 -34.19
C ALA A 143 27.51 -16.44 -35.02
N LYS A 144 26.93 -15.67 -35.95
CA LYS A 144 26.39 -16.22 -37.20
C LYS A 144 27.11 -15.62 -38.41
N ASP A 145 28.44 -15.61 -38.35
CA ASP A 145 29.32 -15.40 -39.50
C ASP A 145 30.33 -16.56 -39.52
N MET A 146 29.83 -17.76 -39.80
CA MET A 146 30.65 -18.85 -40.31
C MET A 146 30.17 -19.08 -41.74
N TRP A 147 30.64 -18.21 -42.64
CA TRP A 147 30.45 -18.34 -44.08
C TRP A 147 31.29 -19.54 -44.58
N PRO A 148 30.81 -20.30 -45.60
CA PRO A 148 31.37 -21.57 -46.10
C PRO A 148 32.79 -21.49 -46.68
#